data_AF-A0A9E3XAH1-F1
#
_entry.id   AF-A0A9E3XAH1-F1
#
_cell.length_a   1.000
_cell.length_b   1.000
_cell.length_c   1.000
_cell.angle_alpha   90.00
_cell.angle_beta   90.00
_cell.angle_gamma   90.00
#
_symmetry.space_group_name_H-M   'P 1'
#
loop_
_entity.id
_entity.type
_entity.pdbx_description
1 polymer ?
#
loop_
_entity_poly.entity_id
_entity_poly.type
_entity_poly.pdbx_seq_one_letter_code
_entity_poly.pdbx_strand_id
1 'polypeptide(L)'
;MNALAQTLEKKIRKQLKPFTAAEAAAVTGLSIDEAKDAVDDLMKRYACRLQLTENGDLIYDFGQRLRRRDAKSFAEVRQDILNWLWRAFKVIYKAWITVTLVVYFVIFIIITILILIAATSQRGDSRGRGGRSSAAGINLNGLFELFFSIFRWNTRGGGMRYRTDRQGYPYRHYQPRPGVIDPNKKNFIASVYDFVFGPEPVKTDPLSNHKEVAEYLRAQKGVVVTAELQALAGWDAPRADVFFTDCLARFQGEAQVSENGAVYGQFDQLLRGTGYLQGGQIEYYWDEYEPEYELNGNKSGHNLFIGFMNLFNLGFSFLFASGLITALVDNAGMSNSSGDLVSVLAFSAASSGTISLLLGWIPLIFSLLFFLIPLLRWFKIRKQNRLRVQNNIRKRLYKILFETLGQPKTATEITHRVNQNGSVARLSEKQVAQNMETLVLDLKGETAVSESGQITYAFPLLTLELSEIERLRRERQVDSSLGNITMD
;
A
#
# COMPACT_ATOMS: atom_id res chain seq x y z
N MET A 1 30.95 -13.97 4.28
CA MET A 1 30.76 -15.42 4.23
C MET A 1 32.06 -15.97 4.75
N ASN A 2 32.00 -16.74 5.82
CA ASN A 2 33.21 -17.37 6.35
C ASN A 2 33.71 -18.47 5.38
N ALA A 3 34.92 -18.97 5.60
CA ALA A 3 35.53 -20.00 4.76
C ALA A 3 34.75 -21.33 4.80
N LEU A 4 34.14 -21.63 5.94
CA LEU A 4 33.32 -22.83 6.17
C LEU A 4 32.09 -22.84 5.24
N ALA A 5 31.33 -21.74 5.25
CA ALA A 5 30.16 -21.56 4.40
C ALA A 5 30.51 -21.54 2.91
N GLN A 6 31.67 -20.98 2.52
CA GLN A 6 32.16 -21.07 1.13
C GLN A 6 32.40 -22.52 0.69
N THR A 7 32.97 -23.34 1.58
CA THR A 7 33.25 -24.75 1.32
C THR A 7 31.96 -25.53 1.14
N LEU A 8 31.00 -25.33 2.04
CA LEU A 8 29.67 -25.94 1.95
C LEU A 8 28.93 -25.48 0.70
N GLU A 9 28.89 -24.16 0.41
CA GLU A 9 28.21 -23.60 -0.76
C GLU A 9 28.71 -24.23 -2.06
N LYS A 10 30.03 -24.37 -2.22
CA LYS A 10 30.65 -24.94 -3.42
C LYS A 10 30.23 -26.40 -3.65
N LYS A 11 30.00 -27.16 -2.57
CA LYS A 11 29.57 -28.56 -2.62
C LYS A 11 28.08 -28.68 -2.92
N ILE A 12 27.23 -27.96 -2.19
CA ILE A 12 25.76 -28.01 -2.37
C ILE A 12 25.31 -27.41 -3.70
N ARG A 13 26.04 -26.43 -4.26
CA ARG A 13 25.75 -25.89 -5.60
C ARG A 13 25.75 -26.96 -6.69
N LYS A 14 26.50 -28.05 -6.52
CA LYS A 14 26.56 -29.16 -7.47
C LYS A 14 25.38 -30.13 -7.32
N GLN A 15 24.80 -30.21 -6.13
CA GLN A 15 23.70 -31.12 -5.78
C GLN A 15 22.79 -30.44 -4.73
N LEU A 16 21.89 -29.56 -5.18
CA LEU A 16 20.90 -28.93 -4.31
C LEU A 16 19.79 -29.93 -4.00
N LYS A 17 19.97 -30.69 -2.93
CA LYS A 17 18.94 -31.47 -2.27
C LYS A 17 18.80 -30.98 -0.82
N PRO A 18 17.64 -31.11 -0.17
CA PRO A 18 17.52 -30.89 1.25
C PRO A 18 18.53 -31.77 2.00
N PHE A 19 19.16 -31.24 3.05
CA PHE A 19 20.21 -31.95 3.77
C PHE A 19 20.20 -31.65 5.27
N THR A 20 20.78 -32.55 6.07
CA THR A 20 20.98 -32.36 7.51
C THR A 20 22.36 -31.78 7.82
N ALA A 21 22.56 -31.26 9.04
CA ALA A 21 23.88 -30.81 9.49
C ALA A 21 24.93 -31.94 9.45
N ALA A 22 24.53 -33.19 9.72
CA ALA A 22 25.41 -34.36 9.65
C ALA A 22 25.85 -34.67 8.20
N GLU A 23 24.93 -34.56 7.24
CA GLU A 23 25.27 -34.71 5.82
C GLU A 23 26.18 -33.58 5.32
N ALA A 24 25.95 -32.35 5.80
CA ALA A 24 26.82 -31.21 5.50
C ALA A 24 28.25 -31.46 6.01
N ALA A 25 28.41 -31.97 7.24
CA ALA A 25 29.69 -32.39 7.78
C ALA A 25 30.33 -33.51 6.95
N ALA A 26 29.57 -34.55 6.60
CA ALA A 26 30.08 -35.68 5.82
C ALA A 26 30.61 -35.27 4.43
N VAL A 27 29.96 -34.31 3.76
CA VAL A 27 30.36 -33.86 2.42
C VAL A 27 31.54 -32.87 2.44
N THR A 28 31.68 -32.11 3.53
CA THR A 28 32.69 -31.04 3.65
C THR A 28 33.93 -31.47 4.43
N GLY A 29 33.82 -32.48 5.30
CA GLY A 29 34.85 -32.87 6.25
C GLY A 29 34.92 -31.97 7.50
N LEU A 30 33.94 -31.07 7.67
CA LEU A 30 33.83 -30.21 8.85
C LEU A 30 33.29 -30.99 10.05
N SER A 31 33.58 -30.51 11.27
CA SER A 31 32.86 -30.98 12.46
C SER A 31 31.37 -30.62 12.37
N ILE A 32 30.53 -31.29 13.18
CA ILE A 32 29.08 -31.03 13.19
C ILE A 32 28.78 -29.56 13.54
N ASP A 33 29.54 -28.99 14.48
CA ASP A 33 29.34 -27.60 14.91
C ASP A 33 29.78 -26.61 13.82
N GLU A 34 30.93 -26.84 13.18
CA GLU A 34 31.37 -26.02 12.04
C GLU A 34 30.39 -26.14 10.84
N ALA A 35 29.80 -27.31 10.64
CA ALA A 35 28.79 -27.51 9.61
C ALA A 35 27.49 -26.74 9.93
N LYS A 36 27.05 -26.72 11.20
CA LYS A 36 25.92 -25.89 11.65
C LYS A 36 26.21 -24.41 11.44
N ASP A 37 27.38 -23.93 11.87
CA ASP A 37 27.81 -22.54 11.67
C ASP A 37 27.85 -22.15 10.18
N ALA A 38 28.32 -23.08 9.33
CA ALA A 38 28.32 -22.89 7.89
C ALA A 38 26.90 -22.78 7.32
N VAL A 39 25.97 -23.62 7.78
CA VAL A 39 24.56 -23.56 7.39
C VAL A 39 23.90 -22.26 7.84
N ASP A 40 24.17 -21.80 9.06
CA ASP A 40 23.66 -20.52 9.58
C ASP A 40 24.14 -19.33 8.74
N ASP A 41 25.42 -19.30 8.33
CA ASP A 41 25.93 -18.25 7.45
C ASP A 41 25.33 -18.33 6.02
N LEU A 42 24.96 -19.53 5.55
CA LEU A 42 24.18 -19.69 4.33
C LEU A 42 22.74 -19.18 4.49
N MET A 43 22.09 -19.44 5.63
CA MET A 43 20.74 -18.94 5.93
C MET A 43 20.68 -17.41 6.00
N LYS A 44 21.76 -16.74 6.41
CA LYS A 44 21.88 -15.27 6.36
C LYS A 44 21.80 -14.71 4.93
N ARG A 45 22.17 -15.52 3.93
CA ARG A 45 22.32 -15.07 2.53
C ARG A 45 21.23 -15.59 1.61
N TYR A 46 20.79 -16.82 1.84
CA TYR A 46 19.90 -17.55 0.97
C TYR A 46 18.58 -17.86 1.68
N ALA A 47 17.49 -17.88 0.92
CA ALA A 47 16.20 -18.33 1.45
C ALA A 47 16.29 -19.82 1.79
N CYS A 48 15.89 -20.18 3.00
CA CYS A 48 15.91 -21.54 3.51
C CYS A 48 14.57 -21.84 4.19
N ARG A 49 14.10 -23.07 4.08
CA ARG A 49 12.97 -23.61 4.86
C ARG A 49 13.49 -24.75 5.71
N LEU A 50 12.98 -24.85 6.93
CA LEU A 50 13.27 -25.96 7.82
C LEU A 50 12.17 -27.01 7.68
N GLN A 51 12.58 -28.26 7.63
CA GLN A 51 11.69 -29.42 7.63
C GLN A 51 12.11 -30.34 8.78
N LEU A 52 11.13 -31.03 9.36
CA LEU A 52 11.34 -31.96 10.44
C LEU A 52 11.15 -33.40 9.93
N THR A 53 12.05 -34.31 10.30
CA THR A 53 11.86 -35.74 10.09
C THR A 53 11.08 -36.37 11.24
N GLU A 54 10.53 -37.56 11.01
CA GLU A 54 9.86 -38.35 12.06
C GLU A 54 10.80 -38.67 13.25
N ASN A 55 12.11 -38.67 13.02
CA ASN A 55 13.12 -38.96 14.05
C ASN A 55 13.59 -37.70 14.81
N GLY A 56 13.06 -36.52 14.48
CA GLY A 56 13.44 -35.26 15.13
C GLY A 56 14.63 -34.54 14.49
N ASP A 57 15.10 -34.99 13.32
CA ASP A 57 16.20 -34.32 12.62
C ASP A 57 15.71 -33.10 11.84
N LEU A 58 16.49 -32.02 11.89
CA LEU A 58 16.25 -30.81 11.10
C LEU A 58 16.89 -30.93 9.71
N ILE A 59 16.05 -30.79 8.69
CA ILE A 59 16.45 -30.73 7.29
C ILE A 59 16.41 -29.27 6.80
N TYR A 60 17.51 -28.83 6.20
CA TYR A 60 17.64 -27.51 5.60
C TYR A 60 17.35 -27.57 4.10
N ASP A 61 16.25 -26.93 3.68
CA ASP A 61 15.82 -26.86 2.28
C ASP A 61 16.06 -25.45 1.70
N PHE A 62 17.11 -25.33 0.88
CA PHE A 62 17.42 -24.10 0.13
C PHE A 62 16.71 -24.04 -1.25
N GLY A 63 15.83 -24.99 -1.54
CA GLY A 63 15.11 -25.12 -2.80
C GLY A 63 15.97 -25.66 -3.95
N GLN A 64 15.43 -25.58 -5.17
CA GLN A 64 16.12 -26.07 -6.38
C GLN A 64 17.30 -25.18 -6.82
N ARG A 65 17.37 -23.94 -6.32
CA ARG A 65 18.43 -22.97 -6.63
C ARG A 65 18.68 -22.09 -5.41
N LEU A 66 19.96 -21.78 -5.13
CA LEU A 66 20.35 -20.83 -4.08
C LEU A 66 19.86 -19.42 -4.41
N ARG A 67 18.65 -19.09 -3.94
CA ARG A 67 18.04 -17.77 -4.11
C ARG A 67 18.48 -16.86 -2.98
N ARG A 68 19.22 -15.78 -3.29
CA ARG A 68 19.60 -14.80 -2.26
C ARG A 68 18.36 -14.17 -1.64
N ARG A 69 18.37 -13.91 -0.33
CA ARG A 69 17.25 -13.25 0.38
C ARG A 69 16.92 -11.88 -0.21
N ASP A 70 17.95 -11.10 -0.54
CA ASP A 70 17.78 -9.76 -1.13
C ASP A 70 17.70 -9.77 -2.66
N ALA A 71 17.73 -10.94 -3.31
CA ALA A 71 17.68 -10.99 -4.77
C ALA A 71 16.30 -10.55 -5.25
N LYS A 72 16.27 -9.37 -5.86
CA LYS A 72 15.07 -8.88 -6.51
C LYS A 72 14.77 -9.70 -7.77
N SER A 73 13.53 -10.11 -7.93
CA SER A 73 13.06 -10.70 -9.17
C SER A 73 13.17 -9.68 -10.32
N PHE A 74 13.32 -10.14 -11.57
CA PHE A 74 13.27 -9.24 -12.74
C PHE A 74 11.98 -8.41 -12.75
N ALA A 75 10.86 -9.01 -12.32
CA ALA A 75 9.60 -8.31 -12.17
C ALA A 75 9.67 -7.17 -11.12
N GLU A 76 10.37 -7.38 -10.01
CA GLU A 76 10.57 -6.38 -8.95
C GLU A 76 11.52 -5.27 -9.40
N VAL A 77 12.61 -5.61 -10.09
CA VAL A 77 13.52 -4.62 -10.68
C VAL A 77 12.78 -3.74 -11.68
N ARG A 78 11.97 -4.34 -12.57
CA ARG A 78 11.11 -3.60 -13.50
C ARG A 78 10.12 -2.70 -12.76
N GLN A 79 9.52 -3.19 -11.67
CA GLN A 79 8.61 -2.38 -10.85
C GLN A 79 9.33 -1.23 -10.16
N ASP A 80 10.55 -1.42 -9.66
CA ASP A 80 11.36 -0.36 -9.06
C ASP A 80 11.68 0.73 -10.08
N ILE A 81 12.05 0.36 -11.30
CA ILE A 81 12.28 1.30 -12.41
C ILE A 81 10.98 2.05 -12.74
N LEU A 82 9.87 1.35 -12.91
CA LEU A 82 8.55 1.97 -13.16
C LEU A 82 8.13 2.88 -12.01
N ASN A 83 8.37 2.49 -10.76
CA ASN A 83 8.08 3.29 -9.58
C ASN A 83 8.95 4.54 -9.54
N TRP A 84 10.23 4.43 -9.92
CA TRP A 84 11.14 5.56 -10.03
C TRP A 84 10.70 6.53 -11.14
N LEU A 85 10.41 6.02 -12.35
CA LEU A 85 9.86 6.80 -13.47
C LEU A 85 8.55 7.49 -13.07
N TRP A 86 7.67 6.77 -12.38
CA TRP A 86 6.41 7.32 -11.89
C TRP A 86 6.62 8.41 -10.83
N ARG A 87 7.62 8.27 -9.94
CA ARG A 87 7.99 9.32 -8.98
C ARG A 87 8.51 10.56 -9.70
N ALA A 88 9.41 10.39 -10.68
CA ALA A 88 9.95 11.49 -11.49
C ALA A 88 8.83 12.21 -12.27
N PHE A 89 7.98 11.44 -12.97
CA PHE A 89 6.80 11.96 -13.66
C PHE A 89 5.89 12.74 -12.72
N LYS A 90 5.58 12.20 -11.53
CA LYS A 90 4.76 12.91 -10.53
C LYS A 90 5.37 14.25 -10.13
N VAL A 91 6.68 14.33 -9.94
CA VAL A 91 7.34 15.60 -9.56
C VAL A 91 7.20 16.62 -10.69
N ILE A 92 7.54 16.24 -11.92
CA ILE A 92 7.45 17.12 -13.10
C ILE A 92 6.00 17.56 -13.34
N TYR A 93 5.06 16.62 -13.31
CA TYR A 93 3.66 16.90 -13.59
C TYR A 93 2.99 17.69 -12.45
N LYS A 94 3.39 17.52 -11.18
CA LYS A 94 2.92 18.40 -10.08
C LYS A 94 3.34 19.86 -10.28
N ALA A 95 4.57 20.08 -10.77
CA ALA A 95 5.01 21.43 -11.16
C ALA A 95 4.18 21.95 -12.36
N TRP A 96 3.96 21.10 -13.37
CA TRP A 96 3.16 21.46 -14.55
C TRP A 96 1.69 21.77 -14.23
N ILE A 97 1.05 21.03 -13.32
CA ILE A 97 -0.31 21.33 -12.82
C ILE A 97 -0.38 22.75 -12.25
N THR A 98 0.62 23.12 -11.45
CA THR A 98 0.63 24.40 -10.74
C THR A 98 0.63 25.57 -11.73
N VAL A 99 1.41 25.44 -12.80
CA VAL A 99 1.46 26.43 -13.88
C VAL A 99 0.18 26.34 -14.73
N THR A 100 -0.14 25.16 -15.25
CA THR A 100 -1.09 25.07 -16.36
C THR A 100 -2.54 25.12 -15.91
N LEU A 101 -2.93 24.41 -14.85
CA LEU A 101 -4.34 24.34 -14.46
C LEU A 101 -4.89 25.74 -14.14
N VAL A 102 -4.09 26.55 -13.44
CA VAL A 102 -4.55 27.79 -12.85
C VAL A 102 -4.31 28.98 -13.76
N VAL A 103 -3.09 29.10 -14.32
CA VAL A 103 -2.75 30.25 -15.19
C VAL A 103 -3.62 30.26 -16.43
N TYR A 104 -3.80 29.11 -17.10
CA TYR A 104 -4.66 29.05 -18.26
C TYR A 104 -6.13 29.22 -17.91
N PHE A 105 -6.58 28.74 -16.74
CA PHE A 105 -7.95 28.98 -16.29
C PHE A 105 -8.24 30.48 -16.12
N VAL A 106 -7.31 31.22 -15.50
CA VAL A 106 -7.42 32.68 -15.37
C VAL A 106 -7.36 33.37 -16.73
N ILE A 107 -6.42 32.99 -17.60
CA ILE A 107 -6.29 33.55 -18.96
C ILE A 107 -7.59 33.35 -19.75
N PHE A 108 -8.12 32.13 -19.77
CA PHE A 108 -9.35 31.81 -20.49
C PHE A 108 -10.58 32.47 -19.86
N ILE A 109 -10.63 32.65 -18.53
CA ILE A 109 -11.68 33.44 -17.89
C ILE A 109 -11.61 34.90 -18.35
N ILE A 110 -10.43 35.51 -18.39
CA ILE A 110 -10.26 36.89 -18.85
C ILE A 110 -10.72 37.01 -20.31
N ILE A 111 -10.28 36.10 -21.19
CA ILE A 111 -10.73 36.05 -22.59
C ILE A 111 -12.25 35.91 -22.66
N THR A 112 -12.85 35.05 -21.83
CA THR A 112 -14.31 34.86 -21.80
C THR A 112 -15.05 36.13 -21.37
N ILE A 113 -14.53 36.84 -20.37
CA ILE A 113 -15.11 38.12 -19.91
C ILE A 113 -15.01 39.17 -21.02
N LEU A 114 -13.87 39.24 -21.73
CA LEU A 114 -13.70 40.16 -22.86
C LEU A 114 -14.69 39.86 -23.99
N ILE A 115 -14.87 38.58 -24.35
CA ILE A 115 -15.87 38.14 -25.33
C ILE A 115 -17.28 38.56 -24.88
N LEU A 116 -17.63 38.36 -23.61
CA LEU A 116 -18.95 38.69 -23.08
C LEU A 116 -19.22 40.21 -23.10
N ILE A 117 -18.24 41.02 -22.70
CA ILE A 117 -18.34 42.48 -22.73
C ILE A 117 -18.52 42.95 -24.17
N ALA A 118 -17.69 42.48 -25.10
CA ALA A 118 -17.77 42.85 -26.51
C ALA A 118 -19.14 42.49 -27.11
N ALA A 119 -19.64 41.26 -26.87
CA ALA A 119 -20.94 40.80 -27.36
C ALA A 119 -22.13 41.61 -26.78
N THR A 120 -22.01 42.14 -25.55
CA THR A 120 -23.06 42.99 -24.96
C THR A 120 -23.02 44.44 -25.43
N SER A 121 -21.83 44.95 -25.77
CA SER A 121 -21.64 46.34 -26.22
C SER A 121 -22.26 46.64 -27.59
N GLN A 122 -22.50 45.60 -28.41
CA GLN A 122 -23.11 45.72 -29.74
C GLN A 122 -24.64 45.64 -29.75
N ARG A 123 -25.29 45.38 -28.61
CA ARG A 123 -26.78 45.39 -28.47
C ARG A 123 -27.34 46.75 -28.04
N GLY A 124 -26.60 47.82 -28.26
CA GLY A 124 -27.04 49.16 -27.96
C GLY A 124 -27.97 49.72 -29.04
N ASP A 125 -29.28 49.51 -28.90
CA ASP A 125 -30.20 50.63 -29.07
C ASP A 125 -31.49 50.53 -28.20
N SER A 126 -31.71 51.60 -27.44
CA SER A 126 -32.98 52.09 -26.89
C SER A 126 -33.79 51.32 -25.81
N ARG A 127 -33.66 51.87 -24.58
CA ARG A 127 -34.68 52.17 -23.54
C ARG A 127 -34.53 51.44 -22.21
N GLY A 128 -34.42 52.27 -21.17
CA GLY A 128 -34.05 51.86 -19.82
C GLY A 128 -35.09 51.05 -19.09
N ARG A 129 -34.58 50.25 -18.16
CA ARG A 129 -35.06 50.16 -16.78
C ARG A 129 -33.95 49.49 -15.98
N GLY A 130 -33.57 50.11 -14.86
CA GLY A 130 -32.60 49.53 -13.93
C GLY A 130 -33.02 48.11 -13.53
N GLY A 131 -32.30 47.13 -14.03
CA GLY A 131 -32.34 45.76 -13.57
C GLY A 131 -30.92 45.40 -13.22
N ARG A 132 -30.61 45.31 -11.92
CA ARG A 132 -29.39 44.66 -11.43
C ARG A 132 -29.29 43.32 -12.14
N SER A 133 -28.37 43.21 -13.09
CA SER A 133 -28.05 41.95 -13.71
C SER A 133 -27.55 41.05 -12.59
N SER A 134 -28.34 40.01 -12.33
CA SER A 134 -27.93 38.88 -11.49
C SER A 134 -26.87 38.10 -12.25
N ALA A 135 -25.69 38.70 -12.46
CA ALA A 135 -24.46 37.94 -12.52
C ALA A 135 -24.38 37.30 -11.13
N ALA A 136 -24.74 36.01 -11.05
CA ALA A 136 -24.61 35.21 -9.86
C ALA A 136 -23.29 35.60 -9.19
N GLY A 137 -23.35 36.08 -7.94
CA GLY A 137 -22.20 36.65 -7.25
C GLY A 137 -21.09 35.63 -7.10
N ILE A 138 -20.26 35.48 -8.13
CA ILE A 138 -19.04 34.71 -8.09
C ILE A 138 -18.12 35.51 -7.17
N ASN A 139 -17.92 35.00 -5.96
CA ASN A 139 -17.04 35.62 -4.99
C ASN A 139 -15.59 35.50 -5.47
N LEU A 140 -15.14 36.50 -6.24
CA LEU A 140 -13.79 36.56 -6.82
C LEU A 140 -12.71 36.56 -5.73
N ASN A 141 -12.96 37.16 -4.56
CA ASN A 141 -12.00 37.14 -3.46
C ASN A 141 -11.73 35.71 -2.96
N GLY A 142 -12.76 34.86 -2.85
CA GLY A 142 -12.59 33.45 -2.50
C GLY A 142 -11.79 32.68 -3.56
N LEU A 143 -11.95 33.00 -4.85
CA LEU A 143 -11.17 32.45 -5.95
C LEU A 143 -9.71 32.92 -5.93
N PHE A 144 -9.46 34.19 -5.62
CA PHE A 144 -8.12 34.76 -5.48
C PHE A 144 -7.37 34.17 -4.27
N GLU A 145 -8.01 33.99 -3.12
CA GLU A 145 -7.38 33.33 -1.97
C GLU A 145 -7.12 31.84 -2.22
N LEU A 146 -8.03 31.14 -2.92
CA LEU A 146 -7.83 29.77 -3.40
C LEU A 146 -6.65 29.68 -4.37
N PHE A 147 -6.50 30.68 -5.26
CA PHE A 147 -5.39 30.82 -6.19
C PHE A 147 -4.05 30.94 -5.46
N PHE A 148 -3.94 31.81 -4.45
CA PHE A 148 -2.68 31.97 -3.70
C PHE A 148 -2.34 30.78 -2.81
N SER A 149 -3.31 29.95 -2.42
CA SER A 149 -3.08 28.73 -1.63
C SER A 149 -2.22 27.69 -2.35
N ILE A 150 -2.10 27.79 -3.67
CA ILE A 150 -1.42 26.85 -4.56
C ILE A 150 0.11 27.00 -4.51
N PHE A 151 0.61 28.22 -4.27
CA PHE A 151 2.04 28.51 -4.16
C PHE A 151 2.66 28.06 -2.83
N ARG A 152 1.88 27.42 -1.94
CA ARG A 152 2.36 26.88 -0.66
C ARG A 152 2.77 25.41 -0.82
N TRP A 153 4.06 25.16 -0.99
CA TRP A 153 4.63 23.83 -1.30
C TRP A 153 4.57 22.77 -0.19
N ASN A 154 4.13 23.11 1.02
CA ASN A 154 4.16 22.18 2.15
C ASN A 154 2.75 21.60 2.43
N THR A 155 2.43 20.44 1.85
CA THR A 155 1.08 19.82 1.90
C THR A 155 0.92 18.64 2.87
N ARG A 156 1.96 18.24 3.61
CA ARG A 156 1.97 17.03 4.47
C ARG A 156 1.69 17.30 5.95
N GLY A 157 0.62 16.75 6.52
CA GLY A 157 0.33 16.83 7.97
C GLY A 157 0.68 15.50 8.64
N GLY A 158 1.46 15.46 9.72
CA GLY A 158 2.02 14.20 10.26
C GLY A 158 1.07 13.30 11.06
N GLY A 159 -0.22 13.63 11.16
CA GLY A 159 -1.16 12.90 12.02
C GLY A 159 -1.72 11.65 11.34
N MET A 160 -1.74 10.54 12.06
CA MET A 160 -2.50 9.34 11.68
C MET A 160 -3.83 9.33 12.44
N ARG A 161 -4.93 8.98 11.78
CA ARG A 161 -6.25 8.79 12.42
C ARG A 161 -6.88 7.48 11.94
N TYR A 162 -7.63 6.85 12.82
CA TYR A 162 -8.47 5.72 12.46
C TYR A 162 -9.73 6.21 11.74
N ARG A 163 -10.10 5.51 10.67
CA ARG A 163 -11.39 5.66 9.98
C ARG A 163 -12.04 4.30 9.82
N THR A 164 -13.36 4.32 9.72
CA THR A 164 -14.15 3.12 9.45
C THR A 164 -14.67 3.17 8.02
N ASP A 165 -14.52 2.08 7.27
CA ASP A 165 -15.09 1.98 5.92
C ASP A 165 -16.61 1.70 5.96
N ARG A 166 -17.22 1.64 4.76
CA ARG A 166 -18.66 1.34 4.62
C ARG A 166 -19.06 -0.03 5.18
N GLN A 167 -18.11 -0.95 5.30
CA GLN A 167 -18.34 -2.31 5.79
C GLN A 167 -18.09 -2.45 7.29
N GLY A 168 -17.64 -1.39 7.97
CA GLY A 168 -17.37 -1.38 9.41
C GLY A 168 -15.91 -1.66 9.79
N TYR A 169 -14.99 -1.80 8.83
CA TYR A 169 -13.59 -2.11 9.12
C TYR A 169 -12.83 -0.84 9.56
N PRO A 170 -12.24 -0.80 10.78
CA PRO A 170 -11.35 0.27 11.19
C PRO A 170 -9.98 0.14 10.52
N TYR A 171 -9.46 1.21 9.95
CA TYR A 171 -8.13 1.23 9.31
C TYR A 171 -7.40 2.55 9.59
N ARG A 172 -6.07 2.49 9.54
CA ARG A 172 -5.19 3.66 9.68
C ARG A 172 -5.24 4.50 8.40
N HIS A 173 -5.53 5.79 8.55
CA HIS A 173 -5.59 6.74 7.43
C HIS A 173 -4.77 8.00 7.73
N TYR A 174 -4.09 8.51 6.71
CA TYR A 174 -3.24 9.70 6.83
C TYR A 174 -4.10 10.97 6.91
N GLN A 175 -3.77 11.90 7.81
CA GLN A 175 -4.47 13.18 7.89
C GLN A 175 -3.84 14.19 6.91
N PRO A 176 -4.57 14.66 5.89
CA PRO A 176 -4.07 15.72 5.02
C PRO A 176 -3.92 17.04 5.80
N ARG A 177 -3.01 17.94 5.38
CA ARG A 177 -2.90 19.26 6.02
C ARG A 177 -4.21 20.05 5.89
N PRO A 178 -4.61 20.75 6.95
CA PRO A 178 -5.76 21.64 6.92
C PRO A 178 -5.53 22.83 5.96
N GLY A 179 -6.61 23.35 5.40
CA GLY A 179 -6.65 24.45 4.45
C GLY A 179 -6.65 25.80 5.16
N VAL A 180 -6.36 26.86 4.41
CA VAL A 180 -6.22 28.22 4.96
C VAL A 180 -7.57 28.86 5.30
N ILE A 181 -8.56 28.65 4.42
CA ILE A 181 -9.91 29.23 4.57
C ILE A 181 -10.74 28.43 5.58
N ASP A 182 -10.46 27.12 5.71
CA ASP A 182 -11.14 26.25 6.66
C ASP A 182 -10.15 25.23 7.23
N PRO A 183 -9.78 25.36 8.52
CA PRO A 183 -8.89 24.44 9.21
C PRO A 183 -9.39 22.99 9.23
N ASN A 184 -10.66 22.73 8.88
CA ASN A 184 -11.22 21.39 8.81
C ASN A 184 -11.21 20.79 7.39
N LYS A 185 -10.76 21.53 6.38
CA LYS A 185 -10.73 21.09 4.97
C LYS A 185 -9.30 20.90 4.49
N LYS A 186 -9.10 20.13 3.41
CA LYS A 186 -7.78 19.91 2.81
C LYS A 186 -7.35 21.12 1.98
N ASN A 187 -6.05 21.44 1.95
CA ASN A 187 -5.50 22.48 1.08
C ASN A 187 -5.84 22.20 -0.41
N PHE A 188 -6.26 23.21 -1.17
CA PHE A 188 -6.72 23.08 -2.55
C PHE A 188 -5.72 22.41 -3.50
N ILE A 189 -4.45 22.82 -3.47
CA ILE A 189 -3.43 22.17 -4.33
C ILE A 189 -3.19 20.71 -3.95
N ALA A 190 -3.31 20.39 -2.66
CA ALA A 190 -3.28 19.00 -2.22
C ALA A 190 -4.51 18.24 -2.74
N SER A 191 -5.68 18.89 -2.81
CA SER A 191 -6.88 18.32 -3.44
C SER A 191 -6.71 18.10 -4.94
N VAL A 192 -6.09 19.04 -5.67
CA VAL A 192 -5.76 18.87 -7.10
C VAL A 192 -4.78 17.70 -7.30
N TYR A 193 -3.74 17.59 -6.47
CA TYR A 193 -2.81 16.47 -6.56
C TYR A 193 -3.49 15.13 -6.24
N ASP A 194 -4.37 15.07 -5.24
CA ASP A 194 -5.15 13.87 -4.93
C ASP A 194 -6.17 13.53 -6.02
N PHE A 195 -6.72 14.54 -6.72
CA PHE A 195 -7.59 14.31 -7.86
C PHE A 195 -6.82 13.55 -8.96
N VAL A 196 -5.64 14.07 -9.33
CA VAL A 196 -4.84 13.49 -10.42
C VAL A 196 -4.16 12.20 -10.01
N PHE A 197 -3.54 12.13 -8.82
CA PHE A 197 -2.65 11.04 -8.40
C PHE A 197 -3.23 10.10 -7.33
N GLY A 198 -4.33 10.49 -6.68
CA GLY A 198 -4.87 9.79 -5.52
C GLY A 198 -4.13 10.18 -4.24
N PRO A 199 -4.67 9.79 -3.06
CA PRO A 199 -3.97 9.99 -1.80
C PRO A 199 -2.67 9.19 -1.77
N GLU A 200 -1.65 9.72 -1.08
CA GLU A 200 -0.39 9.00 -0.92
C GLU A 200 -0.57 7.83 0.05
N PRO A 201 -0.09 6.61 -0.29
CA PRO A 201 -0.17 5.47 0.61
C PRO A 201 0.73 5.68 1.82
N VAL A 202 0.36 5.06 2.94
CA VAL A 202 1.18 5.04 4.16
C VAL A 202 2.50 4.35 3.84
N LYS A 203 3.63 5.01 4.11
CA LYS A 203 4.94 4.39 3.99
C LYS A 203 5.17 3.50 5.19
N THR A 204 5.35 2.21 4.94
CA THR A 204 5.81 1.28 5.97
C THR A 204 7.34 1.25 5.98
N ASP A 205 7.92 1.16 7.17
CA ASP A 205 9.36 0.93 7.36
C ASP A 205 9.71 -0.47 6.83
N PRO A 206 10.74 -0.64 5.97
CA PRO A 206 11.16 -1.97 5.51
C PRO A 206 11.47 -2.98 6.63
N LEU A 207 11.85 -2.49 7.82
CA LEU A 207 12.14 -3.32 8.99
C LEU A 207 10.96 -3.43 9.97
N SER A 208 9.75 -2.99 9.60
CA SER A 208 8.58 -3.02 10.51
C SER A 208 8.31 -4.42 11.06
N ASN A 209 8.29 -5.43 10.19
CA ASN A 209 7.97 -6.81 10.57
C ASN A 209 9.06 -7.41 11.47
N HIS A 210 10.34 -7.10 11.21
CA HIS A 210 11.45 -7.55 12.06
C HIS A 210 11.39 -6.90 13.44
N LYS A 211 11.07 -5.60 13.50
CA LYS A 211 10.89 -4.88 14.77
C LYS A 211 9.73 -5.43 15.58
N GLU A 212 8.62 -5.71 14.91
CA GLU A 212 7.43 -6.32 15.53
C GLU A 212 7.74 -7.72 16.06
N VAL A 213 8.42 -8.57 15.30
CA VAL A 213 8.78 -9.93 15.74
C VAL A 213 9.82 -9.91 16.86
N ALA A 214 10.79 -8.99 16.82
CA ALA A 214 11.73 -8.82 17.93
C ALA A 214 11.00 -8.39 19.21
N GLU A 215 10.02 -7.48 19.12
CA GLU A 215 9.20 -7.07 20.25
C GLU A 215 8.33 -8.23 20.76
N TYR A 216 7.72 -8.98 19.84
CA TYR A 216 6.93 -10.18 20.15
C TYR A 216 7.76 -11.22 20.89
N LEU A 217 8.98 -11.51 20.42
CA LEU A 217 9.91 -12.43 21.07
C LEU A 217 10.25 -11.98 22.49
N ARG A 218 10.51 -10.68 22.70
CA ARG A 218 10.75 -10.14 24.04
C ARG A 218 9.55 -10.30 24.97
N ALA A 219 8.33 -10.11 24.45
CA ALA A 219 7.10 -10.31 25.20
C ALA A 219 6.79 -11.79 25.50
N GLN A 220 7.27 -12.70 24.65
CA GLN A 220 6.89 -14.12 24.64
C GLN A 220 8.02 -15.07 25.04
N LYS A 221 8.88 -14.64 25.97
CA LYS A 221 10.01 -15.42 26.54
C LYS A 221 11.02 -15.92 25.49
N GLY A 222 11.16 -15.21 24.38
CA GLY A 222 12.17 -15.46 23.34
C GLY A 222 11.97 -16.75 22.57
N VAL A 223 10.75 -17.29 22.53
CA VAL A 223 10.43 -18.48 21.73
C VAL A 223 9.28 -18.18 20.78
N VAL A 224 9.35 -18.68 19.55
CA VAL A 224 8.33 -18.49 18.51
C VAL A 224 8.24 -19.69 17.58
N VAL A 225 7.05 -19.95 17.06
CA VAL A 225 6.78 -20.94 16.00
C VAL A 225 6.35 -20.25 14.71
N THR A 226 6.39 -20.96 13.58
CA THR A 226 5.97 -20.42 12.28
C THR A 226 4.53 -19.92 12.31
N ALA A 227 3.60 -20.65 12.95
CA ALA A 227 2.21 -20.25 13.12
C ALA A 227 2.05 -18.84 13.72
N GLU A 228 2.86 -18.45 14.71
CA GLU A 228 2.77 -17.14 15.33
C GLU A 228 3.26 -16.02 14.40
N LEU A 229 4.24 -16.30 13.56
CA LEU A 229 4.65 -15.38 12.50
C LEU A 229 3.55 -15.23 11.44
N GLN A 230 2.80 -16.29 11.16
CA GLN A 230 1.59 -16.21 10.33
C GLN A 230 0.48 -15.40 11.00
N ALA A 231 0.32 -15.51 12.32
CA ALA A 231 -0.64 -14.70 13.08
C ALA A 231 -0.33 -13.20 13.01
N LEU A 232 0.95 -12.83 13.10
CA LEU A 232 1.40 -11.44 13.03
C LEU A 232 1.27 -10.88 11.60
N ALA A 233 1.74 -11.62 10.59
CA ALA A 233 1.91 -11.05 9.25
C ALA A 233 0.90 -11.54 8.18
N GLY A 234 0.08 -12.56 8.48
CA GLY A 234 -0.91 -13.14 7.57
C GLY A 234 -0.33 -13.89 6.36
N TRP A 235 0.93 -14.31 6.46
CA TRP A 235 1.64 -14.97 5.36
C TRP A 235 1.21 -16.42 5.16
N ASP A 236 1.32 -16.90 3.92
CA ASP A 236 1.27 -18.33 3.64
C ASP A 236 2.44 -19.06 4.31
N ALA A 237 2.30 -20.38 4.49
CA ALA A 237 3.30 -21.20 5.16
C ALA A 237 4.68 -21.11 4.51
N PRO A 238 4.84 -21.20 3.17
CA PRO A 238 6.17 -21.08 2.55
C PRO A 238 6.88 -19.75 2.82
N ARG A 239 6.15 -18.62 2.86
CA ARG A 239 6.74 -17.32 3.15
C ARG A 239 7.06 -17.18 4.64
N ALA A 240 6.21 -17.68 5.51
CA ALA A 240 6.46 -17.71 6.96
C ALA A 240 7.67 -18.56 7.30
N ASP A 241 7.83 -19.75 6.70
CA ASP A 241 9.00 -20.63 6.86
C ASP A 241 10.31 -19.92 6.51
N VAL A 242 10.33 -19.17 5.39
CA VAL A 242 11.51 -18.40 4.96
C VAL A 242 11.79 -17.21 5.87
N PHE A 243 10.75 -16.56 6.41
CA PHE A 243 10.93 -15.46 7.35
C PHE A 243 11.36 -15.95 8.74
N PHE A 244 10.86 -17.10 9.18
CA PHE A 244 11.29 -17.77 10.41
C PHE A 244 12.81 -18.02 10.40
N THR A 245 13.34 -18.58 9.32
CA THR A 245 14.80 -18.75 9.15
C THR A 245 15.55 -17.43 8.99
N ASP A 246 14.89 -16.35 8.51
CA ASP A 246 15.49 -15.01 8.53
C ASP A 246 15.69 -14.54 9.97
N CYS A 247 14.67 -14.74 10.81
CA CYS A 247 14.69 -14.32 12.20
C CYS A 247 15.79 -15.07 12.95
N LEU A 248 15.86 -16.42 12.81
CA LEU A 248 16.93 -17.25 13.38
C LEU A 248 18.31 -16.67 13.01
N ALA A 249 18.55 -16.48 11.73
CA ALA A 249 19.84 -15.98 11.23
C ALA A 249 20.16 -14.54 11.67
N ARG A 250 19.14 -13.66 11.71
CA ARG A 250 19.29 -12.22 12.00
C ARG A 250 19.45 -11.92 13.47
N PHE A 251 18.67 -12.59 14.31
CA PHE A 251 18.62 -12.37 15.75
C PHE A 251 19.43 -13.41 16.53
N GLN A 252 20.25 -14.22 15.84
CA GLN A 252 21.07 -15.28 16.42
C GLN A 252 20.22 -16.24 17.26
N GLY A 253 19.09 -16.67 16.70
CA GLY A 253 18.24 -17.69 17.29
C GLY A 253 18.60 -19.09 16.81
N GLU A 254 18.28 -20.07 17.63
CA GLU A 254 18.51 -21.49 17.37
C GLU A 254 17.19 -22.19 17.03
N ALA A 255 17.20 -23.06 16.03
CA ALA A 255 16.07 -23.94 15.75
C ALA A 255 16.12 -25.16 16.67
N GLN A 256 15.02 -25.43 17.36
CA GLN A 256 14.85 -26.58 18.23
C GLN A 256 13.58 -27.34 17.88
N VAL A 257 13.52 -28.59 18.32
CA VAL A 257 12.39 -29.50 18.11
C VAL A 257 11.81 -29.84 19.47
N SER A 258 10.50 -29.64 19.65
CA SER A 258 9.81 -30.04 20.88
C SER A 258 9.65 -31.57 20.94
N GLU A 259 9.38 -32.10 22.14
CA GLU A 259 9.17 -33.54 22.35
C GLU A 259 8.04 -34.11 21.48
N ASN A 260 7.04 -33.27 21.14
CA ASN A 260 5.90 -33.67 20.31
C ASN A 260 6.11 -33.33 18.82
N GLY A 261 7.32 -32.95 18.42
CA GLY A 261 7.68 -32.72 17.01
C GLY A 261 7.28 -31.36 16.46
N ALA A 262 7.18 -30.31 17.28
CA ALA A 262 7.02 -28.94 16.80
C ALA A 262 8.40 -28.26 16.64
N VAL A 263 8.67 -27.66 15.48
CA VAL A 263 9.87 -26.84 15.28
C VAL A 263 9.62 -25.44 15.82
N TYR A 264 10.48 -24.98 16.71
CA TYR A 264 10.40 -23.62 17.27
C TYR A 264 11.78 -22.95 17.29
N GLY A 265 11.78 -21.63 17.28
CA GLY A 265 12.98 -20.81 17.34
C GLY A 265 13.18 -20.28 18.75
N GLN A 266 14.42 -20.33 19.24
CA GLN A 266 14.82 -19.85 20.56
C GLN A 266 15.81 -18.69 20.44
N PHE A 267 15.53 -17.57 21.12
CA PHE A 267 16.19 -16.27 20.95
C PHE A 267 16.65 -15.66 22.27
N ASP A 268 17.56 -16.32 22.99
CA ASP A 268 17.99 -15.87 24.32
C ASP A 268 18.69 -14.51 24.32
N GLN A 269 19.44 -14.21 23.25
CA GLN A 269 20.17 -12.95 23.14
C GLN A 269 19.24 -11.72 23.09
N LEU A 270 18.03 -11.87 22.55
CA LEU A 270 17.05 -10.77 22.49
C LEU A 270 16.45 -10.42 23.87
N LEU A 271 16.57 -11.32 24.84
CA LEU A 271 15.96 -11.16 26.17
C LEU A 271 16.88 -10.40 27.14
N ARG A 272 18.17 -10.28 26.83
CA ARG A 272 19.16 -9.58 27.66
C ARG A 272 19.23 -8.11 27.27
N GLY A 273 19.17 -7.21 28.26
CA GLY A 273 19.25 -5.76 28.01
C GLY A 273 19.32 -4.93 29.27
N THR A 274 19.80 -3.68 29.15
CA THR A 274 19.91 -2.72 30.27
C THR A 274 18.59 -2.03 30.61
N GLY A 275 17.53 -2.30 29.84
CA GLY A 275 16.21 -1.70 30.00
C GLY A 275 15.32 -1.90 28.79
N TYR A 276 14.14 -1.30 28.84
CA TYR A 276 13.18 -1.31 27.74
C TYR A 276 13.34 -0.06 26.88
N LEU A 277 13.86 -0.24 25.66
CA LEU A 277 13.74 0.74 24.60
C LEU A 277 12.50 0.38 23.78
N GLN A 278 11.60 1.34 23.59
CA GLN A 278 10.33 1.11 22.91
C GLN A 278 10.56 0.56 21.49
N GLY A 279 10.11 -0.68 21.26
CA GLY A 279 10.25 -1.39 19.99
C GLY A 279 9.11 -1.12 18.99
N GLY A 280 8.92 -2.07 18.06
CA GLY A 280 7.77 -2.06 17.15
C GLY A 280 6.46 -2.32 17.90
N GLN A 281 5.33 -1.82 17.39
CA GLN A 281 4.03 -2.21 17.94
C GLN A 281 3.69 -3.63 17.49
N ILE A 282 3.24 -4.48 18.43
CA ILE A 282 2.69 -5.80 18.12
C ILE A 282 1.22 -5.62 17.75
N GLU A 283 0.88 -5.87 16.48
CA GLU A 283 -0.48 -5.80 15.95
C GLU A 283 -0.74 -7.04 15.08
N TYR A 284 -1.66 -7.91 15.51
CA TYR A 284 -1.95 -9.12 14.75
C TYR A 284 -2.54 -8.78 13.37
N TYR A 285 -2.30 -9.66 12.40
CA TYR A 285 -2.74 -9.51 11.01
C TYR A 285 -4.23 -9.17 10.87
N TRP A 286 -5.06 -9.72 11.77
CA TRP A 286 -6.51 -9.55 11.75
C TRP A 286 -7.02 -8.28 12.40
N ASP A 287 -6.16 -7.53 13.11
CA ASP A 287 -6.50 -6.24 13.72
C ASP A 287 -6.09 -5.06 12.81
N GLU A 288 -5.17 -5.27 11.86
CA GLU A 288 -4.76 -4.25 10.88
C GLU A 288 -5.58 -4.34 9.58
N TYR A 289 -6.80 -3.78 9.48
CA TYR A 289 -7.55 -3.86 8.21
C TYR A 289 -6.98 -3.00 7.08
N GLU A 290 -7.11 -3.49 5.84
CA GLU A 290 -6.65 -2.73 4.68
C GLU A 290 -7.58 -1.53 4.38
N PRO A 291 -7.02 -0.31 4.21
CA PRO A 291 -7.78 0.88 3.87
C PRO A 291 -8.40 0.77 2.46
N GLU A 292 -9.53 1.44 2.24
CA GLU A 292 -10.10 1.54 0.90
C GLU A 292 -9.15 2.28 -0.05
N TYR A 293 -8.94 1.74 -1.25
CA TYR A 293 -8.19 2.42 -2.29
C TYR A 293 -9.08 3.51 -2.87
N GLU A 294 -8.86 4.74 -2.44
CA GLU A 294 -9.63 5.90 -2.88
C GLU A 294 -9.17 6.36 -4.26
N LEU A 295 -10.12 6.64 -5.16
CA LEU A 295 -9.80 7.27 -6.44
C LEU A 295 -9.27 8.69 -6.22
N ASN A 296 -9.91 9.45 -5.35
CA ASN A 296 -9.47 10.77 -4.92
C ASN A 296 -9.78 10.91 -3.42
N GLY A 297 -8.88 11.55 -2.66
CA GLY A 297 -9.04 11.73 -1.20
C GLY A 297 -9.82 12.99 -0.83
N ASN A 298 -10.71 13.46 -1.71
CA ASN A 298 -11.35 14.77 -1.63
C ASN A 298 -12.84 14.66 -1.34
N LYS A 299 -13.40 15.69 -0.68
CA LYS A 299 -14.87 15.87 -0.59
C LYS A 299 -15.45 16.16 -1.98
N SER A 300 -16.67 15.69 -2.25
CA SER A 300 -17.32 15.74 -3.57
C SER A 300 -17.32 17.13 -4.24
N GLY A 301 -17.51 18.22 -3.48
CA GLY A 301 -17.50 19.58 -4.02
C GLY A 301 -16.15 20.04 -4.58
N HIS A 302 -15.02 19.59 -4.02
CA HIS A 302 -13.70 19.96 -4.54
C HIS A 302 -13.43 19.30 -5.89
N ASN A 303 -13.79 18.02 -6.05
CA ASN A 303 -13.63 17.32 -7.31
C ASN A 303 -14.45 17.93 -8.43
N LEU A 304 -15.68 18.38 -8.13
CA LEU A 304 -16.52 19.05 -9.11
C LEU A 304 -15.87 20.34 -9.62
N PHE A 305 -15.37 21.18 -8.71
CA PHE A 305 -14.71 22.43 -9.07
C PHE A 305 -13.40 22.21 -9.85
N ILE A 306 -12.55 21.28 -9.38
CA ILE A 306 -11.29 20.92 -10.06
C ILE A 306 -11.58 20.38 -11.46
N GLY A 307 -12.57 19.49 -11.58
CA GLY A 307 -13.03 18.94 -12.85
C GLY A 307 -13.54 20.03 -13.79
N PHE A 308 -14.33 20.98 -13.28
CA PHE A 308 -14.81 22.12 -14.06
C PHE A 308 -13.68 22.99 -14.59
N MET A 309 -12.70 23.38 -13.75
CA MET A 309 -11.57 24.21 -14.23
C MET A 309 -10.78 23.51 -15.34
N ASN A 310 -10.50 22.22 -15.17
CA ASN A 310 -9.76 21.48 -16.19
C ASN A 310 -10.59 21.25 -17.45
N LEU A 311 -11.91 21.05 -17.33
CA LEU A 311 -12.81 20.94 -18.47
C LEU A 311 -12.91 22.26 -19.24
N PHE A 312 -12.94 23.39 -18.52
CA PHE A 312 -12.91 24.72 -19.10
C PHE A 312 -11.62 24.96 -19.88
N ASN A 313 -10.47 24.64 -19.28
CA ASN A 313 -9.19 24.67 -19.97
C ASN A 313 -9.19 23.76 -21.19
N LEU A 314 -9.64 22.52 -21.07
CA LEU A 314 -9.72 21.57 -22.19
C LEU A 314 -10.53 22.14 -23.36
N GLY A 315 -11.71 22.72 -23.07
CA GLY A 315 -12.59 23.30 -24.07
C GLY A 315 -11.97 24.47 -24.81
N PHE A 316 -11.45 25.47 -24.08
CA PHE A 316 -10.79 26.61 -24.71
C PHE A 316 -9.52 26.22 -25.45
N SER A 317 -8.71 25.34 -24.87
CA SER A 317 -7.50 24.81 -25.52
C SER A 317 -7.85 24.10 -26.83
N PHE A 318 -8.95 23.34 -26.86
CA PHE A 318 -9.44 22.72 -28.08
C PHE A 318 -9.88 23.76 -29.11
N LEU A 319 -10.60 24.81 -28.71
CA LEU A 319 -11.01 25.91 -29.61
C LEU A 319 -9.81 26.63 -30.24
N PHE A 320 -8.76 26.90 -29.45
CA PHE A 320 -7.52 27.51 -29.93
C PHE A 320 -6.69 26.56 -30.81
N ALA A 321 -6.56 25.28 -30.43
CA ALA A 321 -5.80 24.29 -31.19
C ALA A 321 -6.47 23.95 -32.54
N SER A 322 -7.80 23.95 -32.59
CA SER A 322 -8.60 23.65 -33.80
C SER A 322 -8.84 24.88 -34.69
N GLY A 323 -8.55 26.09 -34.21
CA GLY A 323 -8.89 27.34 -34.91
C GLY A 323 -10.38 27.71 -34.85
N LEU A 324 -11.24 26.90 -34.20
CA LEU A 324 -12.67 27.19 -34.04
C LEU A 324 -12.96 28.47 -33.26
N ILE A 325 -11.98 28.95 -32.48
CA ILE A 325 -12.10 30.22 -31.75
C ILE A 325 -12.35 31.41 -32.70
N THR A 326 -11.77 31.41 -33.91
CA THR A 326 -11.96 32.48 -34.89
C THR A 326 -13.42 32.56 -35.33
N ALA A 327 -14.03 31.42 -35.67
CA ALA A 327 -15.44 31.36 -36.05
C ALA A 327 -16.37 31.78 -34.91
N LEU A 328 -16.04 31.49 -33.65
CA LEU A 328 -16.82 31.95 -32.50
C LEU A 328 -16.75 33.46 -32.30
N VAL A 329 -15.56 34.04 -32.44
CA VAL A 329 -15.33 35.49 -32.34
C VAL A 329 -16.02 36.23 -33.49
N ASP A 330 -15.96 35.68 -34.72
CA ASP A 330 -16.64 36.25 -35.89
C ASP A 330 -18.17 36.23 -35.72
N ASN A 331 -18.73 35.09 -35.30
CA ASN A 331 -20.17 34.97 -35.03
C ASN A 331 -20.64 35.82 -33.85
N ALA A 332 -19.75 36.16 -32.91
CA ALA A 332 -20.03 37.07 -31.81
C ALA A 332 -20.03 38.56 -32.26
N GLY A 333 -19.82 38.84 -33.54
CA GLY A 333 -19.78 40.20 -34.10
C GLY A 333 -18.47 40.95 -33.83
N MET A 334 -17.46 40.27 -33.28
CA MET A 334 -16.22 40.89 -32.83
C MET A 334 -15.18 41.06 -33.96
N SER A 335 -15.39 40.45 -35.14
CA SER A 335 -14.43 40.47 -36.25
C SER A 335 -14.21 41.85 -36.87
N ASN A 336 -15.19 42.75 -36.78
CA ASN A 336 -15.12 44.11 -37.35
C ASN A 336 -14.46 45.13 -36.39
N SER A 337 -14.05 44.69 -35.20
CA SER A 337 -13.40 45.53 -34.18
C SER A 337 -11.89 45.38 -34.30
N SER A 338 -11.28 46.09 -35.25
CA SER A 338 -9.82 46.12 -35.48
C SER A 338 -9.10 46.75 -34.27
N GLY A 339 -8.86 45.94 -33.23
CA GLY A 339 -8.21 46.38 -32.00
C GLY A 339 -8.60 45.61 -30.74
N ASP A 340 -9.63 44.76 -30.79
CA ASP A 340 -9.97 43.91 -29.63
C ASP A 340 -8.91 42.80 -29.44
N LEU A 341 -8.38 42.69 -28.22
CA LEU A 341 -7.36 41.71 -27.86
C LEU A 341 -7.80 40.29 -28.20
N VAL A 342 -9.10 39.99 -28.08
CA VAL A 342 -9.59 38.64 -28.38
C VAL A 342 -9.62 38.34 -29.87
N SER A 343 -10.00 39.29 -30.73
CA SER A 343 -9.98 39.08 -32.18
C SER A 343 -8.55 38.94 -32.71
N VAL A 344 -7.61 39.72 -32.14
CA VAL A 344 -6.18 39.57 -32.40
C VAL A 344 -5.68 38.19 -31.97
N LEU A 345 -6.01 37.73 -30.76
CA LEU A 345 -5.60 36.41 -30.27
C LEU A 345 -6.21 35.25 -31.08
N ALA A 346 -7.46 35.36 -31.50
CA ALA A 346 -8.13 34.33 -32.30
C ALA A 346 -7.54 34.25 -33.73
N PHE A 347 -7.41 35.39 -34.42
CA PHE A 347 -6.79 35.46 -35.73
C PHE A 347 -5.33 34.99 -35.70
N SER A 348 -4.58 35.41 -34.69
CA SER A 348 -3.19 35.02 -34.52
C SER A 348 -3.04 33.55 -34.09
N ALA A 349 -3.99 32.95 -33.39
CA ALA A 349 -4.02 31.50 -33.19
C ALA A 349 -4.21 30.72 -34.49
N ALA A 350 -5.04 31.23 -35.41
CA ALA A 350 -5.27 30.61 -36.72
C ALA A 350 -4.11 30.81 -37.71
N SER A 351 -3.35 31.90 -37.58
CA SER A 351 -2.29 32.29 -38.51
C SER A 351 -0.86 32.08 -37.98
N SER A 352 -0.67 31.93 -36.67
CA SER A 352 0.63 31.70 -36.03
C SER A 352 0.66 30.39 -35.23
N GLY A 353 1.62 29.53 -35.55
CA GLY A 353 1.82 28.26 -34.85
C GLY A 353 2.18 28.44 -33.37
N THR A 354 2.74 29.59 -32.98
CA THR A 354 3.16 29.87 -31.60
C THR A 354 1.98 30.06 -30.65
N ILE A 355 0.94 30.79 -31.07
CA ILE A 355 -0.24 31.03 -30.24
C ILE A 355 -1.12 29.80 -30.19
N SER A 356 -1.27 29.08 -31.32
CA SER A 356 -1.91 27.77 -31.35
C SER A 356 -1.20 26.76 -30.44
N LEU A 357 0.14 26.76 -30.40
CA LEU A 357 0.90 25.93 -29.49
C LEU A 357 0.69 26.32 -28.01
N LEU A 358 0.83 27.62 -27.70
CA LEU A 358 0.81 28.13 -26.33
C LEU A 358 -0.57 28.05 -25.68
N LEU A 359 -1.62 28.52 -26.36
CA LEU A 359 -3.00 28.57 -25.86
C LEU A 359 -3.84 27.36 -26.29
N GLY A 360 -3.40 26.59 -27.28
CA GLY A 360 -4.07 25.39 -27.76
C GLY A 360 -3.40 24.12 -27.27
N TRP A 361 -2.34 23.69 -27.95
CA TRP A 361 -1.77 22.34 -27.77
C TRP A 361 -1.20 22.06 -26.37
N ILE A 362 -0.45 22.99 -25.76
CA ILE A 362 0.12 22.79 -24.42
C ILE A 362 -0.97 22.55 -23.36
N PRO A 363 -1.96 23.45 -23.19
CA PRO A 363 -3.01 23.25 -22.20
C PRO A 363 -4.00 22.14 -22.61
N LEU A 364 -4.12 21.81 -23.90
CA LEU A 364 -4.89 20.65 -24.38
C LEU A 364 -4.28 19.33 -23.90
N ILE A 365 -2.99 19.07 -24.20
CA ILE A 365 -2.29 17.85 -23.79
C ILE A 365 -2.30 17.71 -22.27
N PHE A 366 -2.04 18.82 -21.56
CA PHE A 366 -2.15 18.87 -20.12
C PHE A 366 -3.54 18.43 -19.63
N SER A 367 -4.60 19.05 -20.16
CA SER A 367 -5.96 18.80 -19.69
C SER A 367 -6.42 17.37 -20.01
N LEU A 368 -5.97 16.81 -21.13
CA LEU A 368 -6.16 15.40 -21.48
C LEU A 368 -5.47 14.47 -20.49
N LEU A 369 -4.18 14.69 -20.19
CA LEU A 369 -3.44 13.90 -19.20
C LEU A 369 -4.07 14.01 -17.81
N PHE A 370 -4.56 15.19 -17.44
CA PHE A 370 -5.18 15.45 -16.15
C PHE A 370 -6.42 14.57 -15.91
N PHE A 371 -7.20 14.28 -16.96
CA PHE A 371 -8.32 13.34 -16.90
C PHE A 371 -7.91 11.89 -17.17
N LEU A 372 -6.94 11.64 -18.05
CA LEU A 372 -6.51 10.30 -18.44
C LEU A 372 -5.84 9.56 -17.28
N ILE A 373 -5.00 10.23 -16.48
CA ILE A 373 -4.29 9.61 -15.34
C ILE A 373 -5.27 8.99 -14.32
N PRO A 374 -6.25 9.73 -13.75
CA PRO A 374 -7.20 9.14 -12.82
C PRO A 374 -8.11 8.10 -13.51
N LEU A 375 -8.46 8.27 -14.78
CA LEU A 375 -9.24 7.30 -15.54
C LEU A 375 -8.53 5.95 -15.66
N LEU A 376 -7.25 5.94 -16.04
CA LEU A 376 -6.44 4.72 -16.09
C LEU A 376 -6.25 4.11 -14.70
N ARG A 377 -6.03 4.94 -13.68
CA ARG A 377 -5.90 4.48 -12.29
C ARG A 377 -7.19 3.81 -11.79
N TRP A 378 -8.36 4.29 -12.18
CA TRP A 378 -9.65 3.75 -11.74
C TRP A 378 -9.80 2.25 -12.00
N PHE A 379 -9.35 1.76 -13.16
CA PHE A 379 -9.37 0.32 -13.46
C PHE A 379 -8.52 -0.50 -12.48
N LYS A 380 -7.32 -0.01 -12.15
CA LYS A 380 -6.44 -0.65 -11.16
C LYS A 380 -7.06 -0.62 -9.77
N ILE A 381 -7.60 0.53 -9.35
CA ILE A 381 -8.24 0.70 -8.05
C ILE A 381 -9.44 -0.23 -7.90
N ARG A 382 -10.27 -0.38 -8.94
CA ARG A 382 -11.42 -1.29 -8.89
C ARG A 382 -10.99 -2.74 -8.65
N LYS A 383 -9.87 -3.17 -9.24
CA LYS A 383 -9.27 -4.49 -8.96
C LYS A 383 -8.73 -4.56 -7.53
N GLN A 384 -8.00 -3.54 -7.08
CA GLN A 384 -7.43 -3.48 -5.73
C GLN A 384 -8.52 -3.51 -4.64
N ASN A 385 -9.61 -2.77 -4.80
CA ASN A 385 -10.73 -2.79 -3.85
C ASN A 385 -11.46 -4.13 -3.80
N ARG A 386 -11.52 -4.89 -4.91
CA ARG A 386 -12.04 -6.27 -4.88
C ARG A 386 -11.15 -7.21 -4.09
N LEU A 387 -9.83 -7.11 -4.29
CA LEU A 387 -8.84 -7.88 -3.53
C LEU A 387 -8.85 -7.50 -2.04
N ARG A 388 -8.95 -6.21 -1.73
CA ARG A 388 -9.08 -5.69 -0.36
C ARG A 388 -10.21 -6.34 0.41
N VAL A 389 -11.39 -6.45 -0.21
CA VAL A 389 -12.56 -7.09 0.42
C VAL A 389 -12.27 -8.55 0.74
N GLN A 390 -11.63 -9.27 -0.17
CA GLN A 390 -11.22 -10.67 0.06
C GLN A 390 -10.17 -10.75 1.18
N ASN A 391 -9.18 -9.87 1.20
CA ASN A 391 -8.14 -9.84 2.24
C ASN A 391 -8.72 -9.51 3.62
N ASN A 392 -9.66 -8.58 3.74
CA ASN A 392 -10.32 -8.27 5.01
C ASN A 392 -11.23 -9.41 5.49
N ILE A 393 -11.88 -10.15 4.57
CA ILE A 393 -12.59 -11.39 4.92
C ILE A 393 -11.59 -12.43 5.45
N ARG A 394 -10.49 -12.63 4.73
CA ARG A 394 -9.40 -13.53 5.13
C ARG A 394 -8.88 -13.20 6.53
N LYS A 395 -8.67 -11.92 6.85
CA LYS A 395 -8.28 -11.44 8.20
C LYS A 395 -9.22 -11.93 9.29
N ARG A 396 -10.53 -11.79 9.07
CA ARG A 396 -11.54 -12.28 10.03
C ARG A 396 -11.51 -13.79 10.19
N LEU A 397 -11.35 -14.53 9.11
CA LEU A 397 -11.25 -15.99 9.17
C LEU A 397 -9.97 -16.44 9.87
N TYR A 398 -8.85 -15.80 9.59
CA TYR A 398 -7.58 -15.99 10.31
C TYR A 398 -7.77 -15.87 11.81
N LYS A 399 -8.41 -14.78 12.28
CA LYS A 399 -8.72 -14.60 13.71
C LYS A 399 -9.45 -15.79 14.31
N ILE A 400 -10.51 -16.26 13.64
CA ILE A 400 -11.28 -17.42 14.12
C ILE A 400 -10.41 -18.67 14.20
N LEU A 401 -9.60 -18.95 13.17
CA LEU A 401 -8.74 -20.14 13.14
C LEU A 401 -7.74 -20.15 14.30
N PHE A 402 -7.09 -19.02 14.56
CA PHE A 402 -6.12 -18.89 15.65
C PHE A 402 -6.79 -18.89 17.04
N GLU A 403 -7.95 -18.25 17.21
CA GLU A 403 -8.73 -18.33 18.45
C GLU A 403 -9.26 -19.74 18.74
N THR A 404 -9.43 -20.58 17.71
CA THR A 404 -9.84 -21.97 17.84
C THR A 404 -8.68 -22.96 17.79
N LEU A 405 -7.43 -22.48 17.76
CA LEU A 405 -6.23 -23.31 17.66
C LEU A 405 -6.28 -24.32 16.51
N GLY A 406 -6.83 -23.95 15.35
CA GLY A 406 -6.88 -24.84 14.17
C GLY A 406 -7.79 -26.07 14.28
N GLN A 407 -8.62 -26.16 15.33
CA GLN A 407 -9.52 -27.30 15.54
C GLN A 407 -10.51 -27.51 14.38
N PRO A 408 -10.91 -28.76 14.07
CA PRO A 408 -11.83 -29.06 12.98
C PRO A 408 -13.15 -28.30 13.10
N LYS A 409 -13.54 -27.54 12.06
CA LYS A 409 -14.82 -26.80 12.02
C LYS A 409 -15.49 -26.83 10.65
N THR A 410 -16.83 -26.83 10.66
CA THR A 410 -17.62 -26.72 9.42
C THR A 410 -17.73 -25.26 8.95
N ALA A 411 -18.06 -25.06 7.68
CA ALA A 411 -18.30 -23.72 7.14
C ALA A 411 -19.42 -22.99 7.91
N THR A 412 -20.46 -23.72 8.34
CA THR A 412 -21.57 -23.19 9.11
C THR A 412 -21.12 -22.67 10.48
N GLU A 413 -20.30 -23.43 11.21
CA GLU A 413 -19.77 -23.03 12.52
C GLU A 413 -18.88 -21.79 12.42
N ILE A 414 -17.98 -21.77 11.43
CA ILE A 414 -17.09 -20.62 11.17
C ILE A 414 -17.93 -19.39 10.83
N THR A 415 -18.97 -19.56 10.00
CA THR A 415 -19.89 -18.48 9.62
C THR A 415 -20.66 -17.92 10.80
N HIS A 416 -21.13 -18.79 11.70
CA HIS A 416 -21.79 -18.34 12.93
C HIS A 416 -20.83 -17.52 13.78
N ARG A 417 -19.62 -18.04 14.06
CA ARG A 417 -18.63 -17.41 14.93
C ARG A 417 -18.10 -16.09 14.37
N VAL A 418 -17.75 -16.04 13.08
CA VAL A 418 -17.23 -14.82 12.44
C VAL A 418 -18.25 -13.67 12.40
N ASN A 419 -19.55 -13.99 12.45
CA ASN A 419 -20.65 -13.03 12.42
C ASN A 419 -21.18 -12.64 13.81
N GLN A 420 -20.63 -13.17 14.90
CA GLN A 420 -21.02 -12.79 16.26
C GLN A 420 -20.72 -11.32 16.57
N ASN A 421 -19.64 -10.78 15.99
CA ASN A 421 -19.29 -9.37 16.14
C ASN A 421 -20.09 -8.50 15.15
N GLY A 422 -21.16 -7.87 15.62
CA GLY A 422 -22.11 -7.10 14.79
C GLY A 422 -21.61 -5.76 14.24
N SER A 423 -20.35 -5.38 14.52
CA SER A 423 -19.76 -4.12 14.06
C SER A 423 -19.37 -4.10 12.58
N VAL A 424 -19.35 -5.27 11.93
CA VAL A 424 -18.88 -5.47 10.55
C VAL A 424 -19.92 -6.21 9.72
N ALA A 425 -19.93 -5.98 8.40
CA ALA A 425 -20.80 -6.67 7.45
C ALA A 425 -20.77 -8.20 7.62
N ARG A 426 -21.95 -8.84 7.64
CA ARG A 426 -22.09 -10.29 7.77
C ARG A 426 -21.57 -11.02 6.53
N LEU A 427 -20.92 -12.17 6.75
CA LEU A 427 -20.46 -13.07 5.71
C LEU A 427 -21.48 -14.17 5.48
N SER A 428 -21.73 -14.53 4.22
CA SER A 428 -22.50 -15.73 3.89
C SER A 428 -21.63 -16.99 3.99
N GLU A 429 -22.27 -18.12 4.23
CA GLU A 429 -21.59 -19.41 4.29
C GLU A 429 -20.81 -19.74 3.02
N LYS A 430 -21.36 -19.38 1.85
CA LYS A 430 -20.67 -19.51 0.57
C LYS A 430 -19.37 -18.70 0.51
N GLN A 431 -19.38 -17.47 1.04
CA GLN A 431 -18.17 -16.64 1.09
C GLN A 431 -17.13 -17.22 2.03
N VAL A 432 -17.56 -17.76 3.17
CA VAL A 432 -16.67 -18.43 4.12
C VAL A 432 -16.05 -19.66 3.48
N ALA A 433 -16.84 -20.56 2.89
CA ALA A 433 -16.35 -21.77 2.23
C ALA A 433 -15.30 -21.47 1.15
N GLN A 434 -15.58 -20.52 0.25
CA GLN A 434 -14.65 -20.11 -0.81
C GLN A 434 -13.30 -19.58 -0.28
N ASN A 435 -13.32 -18.80 0.81
CA ASN A 435 -12.08 -18.29 1.39
C ASN A 435 -11.36 -19.37 2.22
N MET A 436 -12.10 -20.29 2.84
CA MET A 436 -11.54 -21.42 3.58
C MET A 436 -10.79 -22.39 2.67
N GLU A 437 -11.30 -22.68 1.47
CA GLU A 437 -10.57 -23.49 0.46
C GLU A 437 -9.16 -22.92 0.16
N THR A 438 -9.05 -21.59 0.09
CA THR A 438 -7.75 -20.93 -0.11
C THR A 438 -6.89 -21.01 1.15
N LEU A 439 -7.49 -20.79 2.32
CA LEU A 439 -6.77 -20.82 3.60
C LEU A 439 -6.23 -22.19 3.97
N VAL A 440 -6.95 -23.26 3.63
CA VAL A 440 -6.48 -24.65 3.76
C VAL A 440 -5.15 -24.82 3.05
N LEU A 441 -5.03 -24.35 1.80
CA LEU A 441 -3.78 -24.46 1.05
C LEU A 441 -2.67 -23.60 1.66
N ASP A 442 -2.98 -22.37 2.03
CA ASP A 442 -1.99 -21.41 2.53
C ASP A 442 -1.44 -21.77 3.92
N LEU A 443 -2.24 -22.44 4.75
CA LEU A 443 -1.88 -22.84 6.11
C LEU A 443 -1.56 -24.34 6.25
N LYS A 444 -1.44 -25.09 5.14
CA LYS A 444 -1.24 -26.55 5.16
C LYS A 444 -2.32 -27.28 5.98
N GLY A 445 -3.56 -26.81 5.88
CA GLY A 445 -4.73 -27.46 6.48
C GLY A 445 -5.23 -28.64 5.66
N GLU A 446 -6.23 -29.32 6.21
CA GLU A 446 -6.87 -30.49 5.64
C GLU A 446 -8.39 -30.33 5.63
N THR A 447 -9.04 -30.98 4.67
CA THR A 447 -10.50 -31.05 4.59
C THR A 447 -10.97 -32.47 4.77
N ALA A 448 -11.92 -32.68 5.68
CA ALA A 448 -12.57 -33.96 5.91
C ALA A 448 -14.09 -33.81 5.77
N VAL A 449 -14.81 -34.91 5.58
CA VAL A 449 -16.28 -34.91 5.60
C VAL A 449 -16.72 -35.39 6.98
N SER A 450 -17.49 -34.57 7.69
CA SER A 450 -18.11 -34.92 8.98
C SER A 450 -19.10 -36.08 8.82
N GLU A 451 -19.46 -36.73 9.92
CA GLU A 451 -20.54 -37.74 9.96
C GLU A 451 -21.87 -37.21 9.42
N SER A 452 -22.13 -35.91 9.55
CA SER A 452 -23.30 -35.22 8.98
C SER A 452 -23.21 -34.88 7.48
N GLY A 453 -22.15 -35.32 6.78
CA GLY A 453 -21.95 -35.05 5.34
C GLY A 453 -21.44 -33.65 5.00
N GLN A 454 -21.07 -32.84 6.00
CA GLN A 454 -20.52 -31.49 5.80
C GLN A 454 -18.99 -31.48 5.71
N ILE A 455 -18.44 -30.56 4.91
CA ILE A 455 -16.99 -30.34 4.85
C ILE A 455 -16.52 -29.66 6.14
N THR A 456 -15.50 -30.25 6.75
CA THR A 456 -14.82 -29.79 7.96
C THR A 456 -13.39 -29.39 7.60
N TYR A 457 -12.97 -28.22 8.06
CA TYR A 457 -11.63 -27.68 7.86
C TYR A 457 -10.83 -27.86 9.14
N ALA A 458 -9.68 -28.52 9.06
CA ALA A 458 -8.77 -28.77 10.18
C ALA A 458 -7.37 -28.26 9.86
N PHE A 459 -6.63 -27.83 10.88
CA PHE A 459 -5.26 -27.35 10.73
C PHE A 459 -4.35 -28.03 11.76
N PRO A 460 -4.02 -29.32 11.57
CA PRO A 460 -3.29 -30.10 12.58
C PRO A 460 -1.93 -29.51 12.95
N LEU A 461 -1.17 -29.02 11.96
CA LEU A 461 0.12 -28.38 12.19
C LEU A 461 -0.02 -27.10 13.03
N LEU A 462 -1.03 -26.28 12.75
CA LEU A 462 -1.33 -25.07 13.53
C LEU A 462 -1.65 -25.44 14.99
N THR A 463 -2.49 -26.45 15.19
CA THR A 463 -2.84 -26.96 16.52
C THR A 463 -1.60 -27.42 17.30
N LEU A 464 -0.74 -28.21 16.64
CA LEU A 464 0.49 -28.72 17.22
C LEU A 464 1.43 -27.59 17.61
N GLU A 465 1.76 -26.69 16.68
CA GLU A 465 2.70 -25.59 16.94
C GLU A 465 2.23 -24.67 18.07
N LEU A 466 0.96 -24.28 18.07
CA LEU A 466 0.42 -23.36 19.09
C LEU A 466 0.31 -24.02 20.48
N SER A 467 -0.11 -25.28 20.56
CA SER A 467 -0.19 -25.97 21.85
C SER A 467 1.20 -26.23 22.45
N GLU A 468 2.18 -26.59 21.62
CA GLU A 468 3.55 -26.85 22.07
C GLU A 468 4.27 -25.58 22.51
N ILE A 469 4.16 -24.49 21.75
CA ILE A 469 4.84 -23.24 22.14
C ILE A 469 4.29 -22.68 23.47
N GLU A 470 2.99 -22.81 23.72
CA GLU A 470 2.39 -22.44 24.99
C GLU A 470 2.92 -23.31 26.15
N ARG A 471 3.07 -24.61 25.94
CA ARG A 471 3.67 -25.53 26.92
C ARG A 471 5.11 -25.12 27.24
N LEU A 472 5.93 -24.95 26.20
CA LEU A 472 7.34 -24.53 26.34
C LEU A 472 7.46 -23.20 27.09
N ARG A 473 6.59 -22.22 26.81
CA ARG A 473 6.58 -20.94 27.53
C ARG A 473 6.22 -21.09 29.00
N ARG A 474 5.34 -22.02 29.39
CA ARG A 474 5.02 -22.27 30.80
C ARG A 474 6.20 -22.87 31.56
N GLU A 475 6.94 -23.77 30.93
CA GLU A 475 8.09 -24.47 31.52
C GLU A 475 9.36 -23.59 31.54
N ARG A 476 9.52 -22.69 30.56
CA ARG A 476 10.71 -21.86 30.42
C ARG A 476 10.86 -20.80 31.53
N GLN A 477 11.98 -20.86 32.23
CA GLN A 477 12.49 -19.81 33.09
C GLN A 477 13.49 -18.94 32.32
N VAL A 478 13.31 -17.62 32.33
CA VAL A 478 14.16 -16.66 31.61
C VAL A 478 14.86 -15.78 32.62
N ASP A 479 16.19 -15.74 32.56
CA ASP A 479 16.99 -14.71 33.22
C ASP A 479 17.30 -13.58 32.21
N SER A 480 16.64 -12.44 32.39
CA SER A 480 16.81 -11.25 31.54
C SER A 480 17.83 -10.25 32.10
N SER A 481 18.41 -10.52 33.28
CA SER A 481 19.34 -9.61 33.95
C SER A 481 20.70 -9.60 33.25
N LEU A 482 21.28 -8.40 33.13
CA LEU A 482 22.69 -8.24 32.72
C LEU A 482 23.67 -8.30 33.90
N GLY A 483 23.16 -8.39 35.13
CA GLY A 483 23.99 -8.25 36.33
C GLY A 483 24.49 -6.81 36.51
N ASN A 484 25.52 -6.64 37.34
CA ASN A 484 26.12 -5.33 37.63
C ASN A 484 27.08 -4.91 36.50
N ILE A 485 27.09 -3.63 36.16
CA ILE A 485 28.08 -3.04 35.24
C ILE A 485 29.45 -3.06 35.94
N THR A 486 30.44 -3.71 35.33
CA THR A 486 31.79 -3.89 35.90
C THR A 486 32.83 -2.93 35.31
N MET A 487 32.49 -2.22 34.22
CA MET A 487 33.34 -1.23 33.57
C MET A 487 32.43 -0.11 33.04
N ASP A 488 32.67 1.13 33.50
CA ASP A 488 32.04 2.36 33.00
C ASP A 488 33.06 3.20 32.21
#